data_AF-A0A518SCQ0-F1
#
_entry.id   AF-A0A518SCQ0-F1
#
_cell.length_a   1.000
_cell.length_b   1.000
_cell.length_c   1.000
_cell.angle_alpha   90.00
_cell.angle_beta   90.00
_cell.angle_gamma   90.00
#
_symmetry.space_group_name_H-M   'P 1'
#
loop_
_entity.id
_entity.type
_entity.pdbx_description
1 polymer ?
#
loop_
_entity_poly.entity_id
_entity_poly.type
_entity_poly.pdbx_seq_one_letter_code
_entity_poly.pdbx_strand_id
1 'polypeptide(L)'
;MSRNRIDKKTLEEQLPVILREQLRHDGLPRDHLPAWEYITANTRYSAEGLNNKCQEIYGQTLHEFLRDQGFGARSNGKWPTDDDQTVQSLEYYIQSLENNLGFADSTIDSVKTTINRVYEAIHNEDLDIEILEIGHYESEEERTTNIQSAKIIIQYLDEQSADGTMQNYTKYFSGYYRIVKNQYRININPVEEALDEFQFRRSRGDPSPVTEAQIRDLWHTLDALEECPVRGYDLKQWRLWMKVLLIFMMAVGPRSNEIERIDVTEQLEFGDDPYVHFVERKNLRLDEGPQKIPIMMGASFLEAYVDYIEAIGGNGKLVPSPQSDSGCRTPSTLNNWIEELSKEAGVRVDDGSFPTIQNFRQLWKNLYKEALQENREQIKFVSEEAGTKTPEVDEKNYLSAKRNRRHIRELGRQYFDDILEIGDLPDLVSEVVDQDEYISRQTTISKYDSEA
;
A
#
# COMPACT_ATOMS: atom_id res chain seq x y z
N MET A 1 29.53 34.36 10.59
CA MET A 1 28.35 33.92 11.36
C MET A 1 28.45 32.41 11.53
N SER A 2 28.54 31.94 12.77
CA SER A 2 28.79 30.53 13.10
C SER A 2 27.66 29.64 12.55
N ARG A 3 27.99 28.63 11.72
CA ARG A 3 27.05 27.54 11.38
C ARG A 3 26.71 26.83 12.69
N ASN A 4 25.49 27.01 13.20
CA ASN A 4 25.04 26.36 14.43
C ASN A 4 25.14 24.84 14.25
N ARG A 5 26.12 24.23 14.90
CA ARG A 5 26.33 22.79 14.89
C ARG A 5 25.24 22.17 15.76
N ILE A 6 24.36 21.38 15.16
CA ILE A 6 23.39 20.57 15.90
C ILE A 6 24.20 19.47 16.61
N ASP A 7 24.14 19.43 17.93
CA ASP A 7 24.83 18.46 18.78
C ASP A 7 23.86 17.82 19.78
N LYS A 8 24.36 16.90 20.60
CA LYS A 8 23.54 16.17 21.58
C LYS A 8 22.78 17.13 22.51
N LYS A 9 23.48 18.16 23.00
CA LYS A 9 22.93 19.21 23.87
C LYS A 9 21.82 20.01 23.18
N THR A 10 22.01 20.31 21.89
CA THR A 10 20.99 20.98 21.09
C THR A 10 19.70 20.16 21.05
N LEU A 11 19.80 18.85 20.84
CA LEU A 11 18.65 17.96 20.74
C LEU A 11 17.98 17.70 22.10
N GLU A 12 18.73 17.41 23.15
CA GLU A 12 18.16 17.01 24.46
C GLU A 12 17.71 18.21 25.30
N GLU A 13 18.44 19.32 25.27
CA GLU A 13 18.20 20.43 26.20
C GLU A 13 17.55 21.65 25.54
N GLN A 14 17.95 21.99 24.31
CA GLN A 14 17.55 23.26 23.69
C GLN A 14 16.28 23.12 22.85
N LEU A 15 16.23 22.11 21.97
CA LEU A 15 15.13 21.93 21.03
C LEU A 15 13.77 21.74 21.75
N PRO A 16 13.64 20.91 22.80
CA PRO A 16 12.37 20.76 23.53
C PRO A 16 11.90 22.06 24.19
N VAL A 17 12.83 22.85 24.72
CA VAL A 17 12.49 24.13 25.36
C VAL A 17 11.98 25.13 24.32
N ILE A 18 12.70 25.26 23.19
CA ILE A 18 12.31 26.15 22.09
C ILE A 18 10.93 25.79 21.57
N LEU A 19 10.68 24.51 21.28
CA LEU A 19 9.39 24.05 20.76
C LEU A 19 8.26 24.28 21.76
N ARG A 20 8.45 23.97 23.05
CA ARG A 20 7.44 24.23 24.10
C ARG A 20 7.09 25.71 24.25
N GLU A 21 8.08 26.58 24.18
CA GLU A 21 7.87 28.02 24.27
C GLU A 21 7.14 28.57 23.06
N GLN A 22 7.47 28.08 21.87
CA GLN A 22 6.85 28.48 20.62
C GLN A 22 5.41 27.97 20.51
N LEU A 23 5.17 26.70 20.83
CA LEU A 23 3.83 26.12 20.91
C LEU A 23 2.96 26.94 21.87
N ARG A 24 3.48 27.28 23.05
CA ARG A 24 2.78 28.17 24.00
C ARG A 24 2.47 29.54 23.40
N HIS A 25 3.40 30.12 22.63
CA HIS A 25 3.21 31.43 22.00
C HIS A 25 2.08 31.38 20.96
N ASP A 26 2.00 30.27 20.23
CA ASP A 26 1.01 30.06 19.16
C ASP A 26 -0.32 29.47 19.68
N GLY A 27 -0.49 29.38 21.01
CA GLY A 27 -1.70 28.86 21.64
C GLY A 27 -1.87 27.34 21.56
N LEU A 28 -0.83 26.61 21.15
CA LEU A 28 -0.81 25.15 21.04
C LEU A 28 -0.37 24.49 22.37
N PRO A 29 -0.82 23.24 22.64
CA PRO A 29 -0.33 22.46 23.77
C PRO A 29 1.19 22.33 23.76
N ARG A 30 1.83 22.44 24.93
CA ARG A 30 3.30 22.41 25.04
C ARG A 30 3.90 21.06 24.63
N ASP A 31 3.10 20.02 24.67
CA ASP A 31 3.39 18.64 24.31
C ASP A 31 2.83 18.28 22.93
N HIS A 32 2.29 19.22 22.14
CA HIS A 32 1.86 18.95 20.78
C HIS A 32 3.04 18.51 19.91
N LEU A 33 2.91 17.42 19.14
CA LEU A 33 3.96 16.99 18.21
C LEU A 33 3.99 17.94 17.00
N PRO A 34 5.03 18.77 16.85
CA PRO A 34 5.05 19.75 15.79
C PRO A 34 5.35 19.08 14.44
N ALA A 35 4.67 19.53 13.38
CA ALA A 35 4.95 19.11 12.01
C ALA A 35 6.34 19.57 11.53
N TRP A 36 6.87 18.95 10.47
CA TRP A 36 8.19 19.27 9.91
C TRP A 36 8.28 20.72 9.44
N GLU A 37 7.22 21.22 8.80
CA GLU A 37 7.12 22.60 8.35
C GLU A 37 7.12 23.55 9.54
N TYR A 38 6.42 23.20 10.62
CA TYR A 38 6.37 24.01 11.84
C TYR A 38 7.74 24.12 12.51
N ILE A 39 8.48 23.01 12.63
CA ILE A 39 9.84 23.00 13.19
C ILE A 39 10.77 23.87 12.34
N THR A 40 10.67 23.75 11.01
CA THR A 40 11.52 24.50 10.09
C THR A 40 11.20 26.00 10.07
N ALA A 41 9.91 26.35 10.20
CA ALA A 41 9.47 27.74 10.20
C ALA A 41 9.74 28.46 11.52
N ASN A 42 9.62 27.75 12.65
CA ASN A 42 9.61 28.38 13.97
C ASN A 42 10.83 28.04 14.84
N THR A 43 11.82 27.32 14.30
CA THR A 43 13.11 27.14 14.95
C THR A 43 14.25 27.62 14.06
N ARG A 44 15.42 27.82 14.65
CA ARG A 44 16.64 28.18 13.90
C ARG A 44 17.27 27.00 13.14
N TYR A 45 16.62 25.84 13.15
CA TYR A 45 17.12 24.59 12.57
C TYR A 45 16.10 24.08 11.54
N SER A 46 16.58 23.43 10.48
CA SER A 46 15.67 22.70 9.59
C SER A 46 15.27 21.37 10.22
N ALA A 47 14.01 20.94 10.02
CA ALA A 47 13.55 19.63 10.47
C ALA A 47 14.40 18.49 9.89
N GLU A 48 14.80 18.61 8.61
CA GLU A 48 15.71 17.67 7.95
C GLU A 48 17.09 17.60 8.64
N GLY A 49 17.67 18.76 8.99
CA GLY A 49 18.97 18.81 9.66
C GLY A 49 18.93 18.23 11.07
N LEU A 50 17.84 18.45 11.80
CA LEU A 50 17.60 17.83 13.09
C LEU A 50 17.38 16.32 12.96
N ASN A 51 16.60 15.87 11.96
CA ASN A 51 16.32 14.45 11.71
C ASN A 51 17.60 13.66 11.37
N ASN A 52 18.43 14.18 10.48
CA ASN A 52 19.71 13.55 10.13
C ASN A 52 20.60 13.40 11.36
N LYS A 53 20.57 14.40 12.27
CA LYS A 53 21.36 14.36 13.49
C LYS A 53 20.79 13.41 14.55
N CYS A 54 19.47 13.31 14.67
CA CYS A 54 18.81 12.29 15.49
C CYS A 54 19.15 10.88 15.01
N GLN A 55 19.15 10.63 13.69
CA GLN A 55 19.55 9.33 13.16
C GLN A 55 21.02 9.03 13.41
N GLU A 56 21.92 10.01 13.25
CA GLU A 56 23.35 9.83 13.53
C GLU A 56 23.63 9.49 15.01
N ILE A 57 22.96 10.15 15.96
CA ILE A 57 23.27 10.01 17.40
C ILE A 57 22.47 8.87 18.04
N TYR A 58 21.20 8.72 17.68
CA TYR A 58 20.26 7.84 18.38
C TYR A 58 19.70 6.71 17.49
N GLY A 59 19.98 6.73 16.18
CA GLY A 59 19.40 5.75 15.25
C GLY A 59 17.88 5.90 15.07
N GLN A 60 17.31 7.06 15.40
CA GLN A 60 15.88 7.34 15.38
C GLN A 60 15.57 8.59 14.55
N THR A 61 14.35 8.68 14.03
CA THR A 61 13.83 9.89 13.38
C THR A 61 13.62 11.02 14.37
N LEU A 62 13.52 12.27 13.88
CA LEU A 62 13.25 13.44 14.71
C LEU A 62 11.94 13.30 15.50
N HIS A 63 10.88 12.78 14.88
CA HIS A 63 9.58 12.65 15.53
C HIS A 63 9.58 11.55 16.60
N GLU A 64 10.31 10.45 16.40
CA GLU A 64 10.51 9.45 17.45
C GLU A 64 11.27 10.04 18.63
N PHE A 65 12.37 10.76 18.36
CA PHE A 65 13.12 11.46 19.40
C PHE A 65 12.25 12.49 20.15
N LEU A 66 11.43 13.27 19.44
CA LEU A 66 10.54 14.25 20.07
C LEU A 66 9.45 13.57 20.91
N ARG A 67 8.97 12.39 20.52
CA ARG A 67 8.08 11.57 21.35
C ARG A 67 8.74 11.12 22.65
N ASP A 68 10.00 10.68 22.59
CA ASP A 68 10.78 10.35 23.78
C ASP A 68 11.00 11.56 24.71
N GLN A 69 11.01 12.78 24.13
CA GLN A 69 11.05 14.04 24.87
C GLN A 69 9.68 14.52 25.38
N GLY A 70 8.60 13.78 25.13
CA GLY A 70 7.24 14.09 25.58
C GLY A 70 6.44 15.01 24.65
N PHE A 71 6.74 15.03 23.35
CA PHE A 71 5.89 15.66 22.32
C PHE A 71 5.06 14.62 21.58
N GLY A 72 3.78 14.88 21.35
CA GLY A 72 2.82 13.90 20.84
C GLY A 72 2.43 12.82 21.83
N ALA A 73 3.00 12.86 23.03
CA ALA A 73 2.60 12.03 24.15
C ALA A 73 1.64 12.85 25.01
N ARG A 74 0.34 12.61 24.86
CA ARG A 74 -0.57 12.78 26.00
C ARG A 74 -0.32 11.60 26.95
N SER A 75 -0.36 11.90 28.23
CA SER A 75 0.43 11.31 29.32
C SER A 75 0.64 9.79 29.29
N ASN A 76 1.89 9.34 29.49
CA ASN A 76 2.29 8.08 30.12
C ASN A 76 1.65 6.72 29.70
N GLY A 77 0.85 6.66 28.62
CA GLY A 77 0.11 5.46 28.20
C GLY A 77 0.24 5.14 26.71
N LYS A 78 -0.14 3.91 26.34
CA LYS A 78 -0.19 3.39 24.95
C LYS A 78 -1.25 4.12 24.09
N TRP A 79 -2.14 4.88 24.70
CA TRP A 79 -3.36 5.43 24.11
C TRP A 79 -3.38 6.97 24.21
N PRO A 80 -4.14 7.65 23.35
CA PRO A 80 -4.22 9.12 23.31
C PRO A 80 -5.08 9.75 24.43
N THR A 81 -5.52 8.96 25.41
CA THR A 81 -6.29 9.36 26.60
C THR A 81 -5.66 8.79 27.87
N ASP A 82 -5.85 9.51 28.98
CA ASP A 82 -5.48 9.10 30.33
C ASP A 82 -6.67 8.58 31.14
N ASP A 83 -7.88 8.53 30.55
CA ASP A 83 -9.04 7.98 31.24
C ASP A 83 -8.88 6.46 31.43
N ASP A 84 -8.71 6.04 32.68
CA ASP A 84 -8.42 4.65 33.04
C ASP A 84 -9.45 3.66 32.49
N GLN A 85 -10.75 4.04 32.45
CA GLN A 85 -11.80 3.16 31.94
C GLN A 85 -11.73 3.01 30.43
N THR A 86 -11.50 4.11 29.72
CA THR A 86 -11.35 4.13 28.26
C THR A 86 -10.05 3.45 27.81
N VAL A 87 -8.97 3.60 28.56
CA VAL A 87 -7.73 2.84 28.33
C VAL A 87 -7.99 1.33 28.44
N GLN A 88 -8.68 0.89 29.49
CA GLN A 88 -9.01 -0.53 29.67
C GLN A 88 -9.96 -1.06 28.59
N SER A 89 -10.91 -0.25 28.12
CA SER A 89 -11.83 -0.65 27.05
C SER A 89 -11.13 -0.76 25.70
N LEU A 90 -10.16 0.12 25.42
CA LEU A 90 -9.31 0.08 24.23
C LEU A 90 -8.38 -1.13 24.26
N GLU A 91 -7.78 -1.46 25.41
CA GLU A 91 -6.99 -2.68 25.57
C GLU A 91 -7.82 -3.94 25.35
N TYR A 92 -9.03 -3.99 25.92
CA TYR A 92 -9.98 -5.08 25.68
C TYR A 92 -10.37 -5.18 24.20
N TYR A 93 -10.57 -4.04 23.53
CA TYR A 93 -10.87 -4.00 22.10
C TYR A 93 -9.74 -4.65 21.28
N ILE A 94 -8.49 -4.22 21.48
CA ILE A 94 -7.33 -4.82 20.79
C ILE A 94 -7.18 -6.30 21.11
N GLN A 95 -7.28 -6.68 22.39
CA GLN A 95 -7.15 -8.08 22.81
C GLN A 95 -8.20 -8.97 22.14
N SER A 96 -9.42 -8.46 21.95
CA SER A 96 -10.49 -9.19 21.27
C SER A 96 -10.25 -9.29 19.76
N LEU A 97 -9.71 -8.24 19.11
CA LEU A 97 -9.32 -8.29 17.70
C LEU A 97 -8.19 -9.32 17.47
N GLU A 98 -7.20 -9.36 18.34
CA GLU A 98 -6.06 -10.29 18.28
C GLU A 98 -6.51 -11.74 18.58
N ASN A 99 -7.09 -11.99 19.75
CA ASN A 99 -7.31 -13.35 20.24
C ASN A 99 -8.60 -13.99 19.76
N ASN A 100 -9.68 -13.22 19.60
CA ASN A 100 -10.98 -13.78 19.25
C ASN A 100 -11.24 -13.73 17.74
N LEU A 101 -10.73 -12.71 17.06
CA LEU A 101 -10.95 -12.51 15.62
C LEU A 101 -9.72 -12.82 14.77
N GLY A 102 -8.55 -13.03 15.36
CA GLY A 102 -7.32 -13.43 14.65
C GLY A 102 -6.82 -12.37 13.67
N PHE A 103 -6.98 -11.08 13.99
CA PHE A 103 -6.55 -10.00 13.11
C PHE A 103 -5.02 -9.91 13.08
N ALA A 104 -4.46 -9.68 11.90
CA ALA A 104 -3.02 -9.49 11.73
C ALA A 104 -2.53 -8.17 12.34
N ASP A 105 -1.27 -8.10 12.77
CA ASP A 105 -0.64 -6.93 13.41
C ASP A 105 -0.85 -5.62 12.63
N SER A 106 -0.69 -5.66 11.30
CA SER A 106 -0.95 -4.49 10.44
C SER A 106 -2.39 -3.94 10.53
N THR A 107 -3.36 -4.80 10.83
CA THR A 107 -4.76 -4.39 11.06
C THR A 107 -4.91 -3.77 12.45
N ILE A 108 -4.23 -4.32 13.45
CA ILE A 108 -4.16 -3.76 14.80
C ILE A 108 -3.54 -2.36 14.77
N ASP A 109 -2.47 -2.16 14.00
CA ASP A 109 -1.85 -0.83 13.86
C ASP A 109 -2.75 0.16 13.11
N SER A 110 -3.55 -0.32 12.15
CA SER A 110 -4.59 0.49 11.51
C SER A 110 -5.67 0.93 12.51
N VAL A 111 -6.06 0.05 13.43
CA VAL A 111 -7.02 0.36 14.51
C VAL A 111 -6.44 1.41 15.46
N LYS A 112 -5.20 1.22 15.94
CA LYS A 112 -4.53 2.23 16.78
C LYS A 112 -4.44 3.59 16.07
N THR A 113 -4.12 3.58 14.78
CA THR A 113 -4.10 4.80 13.96
C THR A 113 -5.48 5.45 13.91
N THR A 114 -6.55 4.69 13.71
CA THR A 114 -7.92 5.22 13.77
C THR A 114 -8.24 5.85 15.11
N ILE A 115 -7.93 5.19 16.22
CA ILE A 115 -8.19 5.74 17.56
C ILE A 115 -7.43 7.05 17.77
N ASN A 116 -6.16 7.12 17.37
CA ASN A 116 -5.40 8.37 17.43
C ASN A 116 -6.04 9.50 16.61
N ARG A 117 -6.53 9.19 15.40
CA ARG A 117 -7.24 10.19 14.56
C ARG A 117 -8.58 10.61 15.15
N VAL A 118 -9.30 9.71 15.82
CA VAL A 118 -10.52 10.05 16.56
C VAL A 118 -10.21 11.04 17.68
N TYR A 119 -9.16 10.82 18.47
CA TYR A 119 -8.77 11.76 19.53
C TYR A 119 -8.18 13.07 19.02
N GLU A 120 -7.51 13.04 17.86
CA GLU A 120 -7.13 14.25 17.15
C GLU A 120 -8.38 15.06 16.77
N ALA A 121 -9.44 14.42 16.25
CA ALA A 121 -10.71 15.08 15.95
C ALA A 121 -11.36 15.67 17.22
N ILE A 122 -11.47 14.87 18.29
CA ILE A 122 -11.99 15.32 19.60
C ILE A 122 -11.25 16.58 20.07
N HIS A 123 -9.92 16.60 19.95
CA HIS A 123 -9.13 17.73 20.37
C HIS A 123 -9.29 18.97 19.47
N ASN A 124 -9.25 18.80 18.15
CA ASN A 124 -9.33 19.93 17.22
C ASN A 124 -10.71 20.57 17.19
N GLU A 125 -11.76 19.77 17.42
CA GLU A 125 -13.15 20.22 17.50
C GLU A 125 -13.55 20.66 18.92
N ASP A 126 -12.59 20.74 19.85
CA ASP A 126 -12.77 21.18 21.24
C ASP A 126 -13.90 20.42 21.97
N LEU A 127 -13.99 19.11 21.71
CA LEU A 127 -14.96 18.22 22.34
C LEU A 127 -14.43 17.75 23.70
N ASP A 128 -15.18 18.03 24.76
CA ASP A 128 -14.90 17.54 26.12
C ASP A 128 -15.63 16.20 26.35
N ILE A 129 -15.11 15.13 25.73
CA ILE A 129 -15.71 13.80 25.76
C ILE A 129 -14.64 12.69 25.78
N GLU A 130 -15.01 11.55 26.35
CA GLU A 130 -14.28 10.29 26.14
C GLU A 130 -15.07 9.33 25.24
N ILE A 131 -14.38 8.56 24.40
CA ILE A 131 -15.06 7.68 23.43
C ILE A 131 -15.82 6.54 24.12
N LEU A 132 -15.46 6.15 25.34
CA LEU A 132 -16.25 5.18 26.10
C LEU A 132 -17.59 5.80 26.54
N GLU A 133 -17.55 7.04 27.02
CA GLU A 133 -18.69 7.75 27.61
C GLU A 133 -19.81 7.98 26.60
N ILE A 134 -19.50 8.39 25.37
CA ILE A 134 -20.53 8.63 24.35
C ILE A 134 -21.24 7.34 23.88
N GLY A 135 -20.75 6.16 24.31
CA GLY A 135 -21.45 4.88 24.17
C GLY A 135 -22.58 4.66 25.19
N HIS A 136 -22.75 5.58 26.14
CA HIS A 136 -23.74 5.53 27.20
C HIS A 136 -24.72 6.71 27.12
N TYR A 137 -26.00 6.44 27.29
CA TYR A 137 -27.02 7.46 27.51
C TYR A 137 -28.06 7.01 28.55
N GLU A 138 -28.57 7.95 29.33
CA GLU A 138 -29.70 7.77 30.26
C GLU A 138 -30.94 8.57 29.81
N SER A 139 -30.77 9.52 28.89
CA SER A 139 -31.83 10.35 28.32
C SER A 139 -31.76 10.46 26.79
N GLU A 140 -32.88 10.79 26.14
CA GLU A 140 -32.91 11.05 24.69
C GLU A 140 -32.07 12.30 24.29
N GLU A 141 -31.89 13.24 25.21
CA GLU A 141 -31.04 14.42 25.02
C GLU A 141 -29.57 14.00 24.95
N GLU A 142 -29.09 13.21 25.91
CA GLU A 142 -27.75 12.62 25.89
C GLU A 142 -27.53 11.74 24.66
N ARG A 143 -28.52 10.91 24.30
CA ARG A 143 -28.48 10.10 23.07
C ARG A 143 -28.20 10.99 21.86
N THR A 144 -28.92 12.10 21.75
CA THR A 144 -28.76 13.04 20.65
C THR A 144 -27.38 13.70 20.68
N THR A 145 -26.92 14.16 21.84
CA THR A 145 -25.58 14.76 22.02
C THR A 145 -24.47 13.80 21.61
N ASN A 146 -24.53 12.54 22.04
CA ASN A 146 -23.53 11.53 21.72
C ASN A 146 -23.45 11.26 20.21
N ILE A 147 -24.60 11.18 19.54
CA ILE A 147 -24.67 11.03 18.08
C ILE A 147 -24.06 12.27 17.39
N GLN A 148 -24.34 13.48 17.89
CA GLN A 148 -23.75 14.71 17.33
C GLN A 148 -22.23 14.76 17.52
N SER A 149 -21.71 14.39 18.68
CA SER A 149 -20.26 14.26 18.89
C SER A 149 -19.62 13.28 17.91
N ALA A 150 -20.25 12.12 17.68
CA ALA A 150 -19.78 11.17 16.67
C ALA A 150 -19.82 11.75 15.25
N LYS A 151 -20.86 12.53 14.90
CA LYS A 151 -20.93 13.22 13.59
C LYS A 151 -19.80 14.23 13.40
N ILE A 152 -19.51 15.04 14.42
CA ILE A 152 -18.43 16.03 14.37
C ILE A 152 -17.07 15.32 14.15
N ILE A 153 -16.80 14.26 14.92
CA ILE A 153 -15.59 13.44 14.72
C ILE A 153 -15.54 12.87 13.30
N ILE A 154 -16.64 12.31 12.81
CA ILE A 154 -16.72 11.73 11.46
C ILE A 154 -16.50 12.79 10.37
N GLN A 155 -17.07 14.00 10.52
CA GLN A 155 -16.85 15.12 9.60
C GLN A 155 -15.39 15.54 9.55
N TYR A 156 -14.76 15.71 10.71
CA TYR A 156 -13.34 16.02 10.78
C TYR A 156 -12.49 14.95 10.09
N LEU A 157 -12.78 13.67 10.36
CA LEU A 157 -12.07 12.56 9.71
C LEU A 157 -12.26 12.55 8.19
N ASP A 158 -13.44 12.89 7.69
CA ASP A 158 -13.74 13.00 6.26
C ASP A 158 -12.94 14.13 5.61
N GLU A 159 -12.94 15.32 6.21
CA GLU A 159 -12.24 16.50 5.70
C GLU A 159 -10.71 16.33 5.66
N GLN A 160 -10.15 15.53 6.58
CA GLN A 160 -8.70 15.31 6.70
C GLN A 160 -8.20 14.02 6.02
N SER A 161 -9.08 13.23 5.40
CA SER A 161 -8.73 11.93 4.81
C SER A 161 -8.97 11.86 3.31
N ALA A 162 -8.17 11.05 2.61
CA ALA A 162 -8.56 10.56 1.29
C ALA A 162 -9.69 9.53 1.43
N ASP A 163 -10.69 9.56 0.53
CA ASP A 163 -11.95 8.78 0.59
C ASP A 163 -11.81 7.30 1.02
N GLY A 164 -10.73 6.61 0.62
CA GLY A 164 -10.50 5.19 0.95
C GLY A 164 -10.12 4.92 2.42
N THR A 165 -9.57 5.92 3.11
CA THR A 165 -9.18 5.82 4.51
C THR A 165 -10.39 5.95 5.43
N MET A 166 -11.38 6.74 5.01
CA MET A 166 -12.58 7.02 5.80
C MET A 166 -13.43 5.77 6.08
N GLN A 167 -13.50 4.84 5.13
CA GLN A 167 -14.18 3.55 5.34
C GLN A 167 -13.53 2.73 6.46
N ASN A 168 -12.20 2.72 6.54
CA ASN A 168 -11.51 1.99 7.60
C ASN A 168 -11.69 2.68 8.94
N TYR A 169 -11.61 4.01 8.98
CA TYR A 169 -11.78 4.78 10.21
C TYR A 169 -13.18 4.58 10.81
N THR A 170 -14.23 4.79 10.01
CA THR A 170 -15.61 4.56 10.46
C THR A 170 -15.86 3.11 10.85
N LYS A 171 -15.32 2.14 10.12
CA LYS A 171 -15.40 0.71 10.46
C LYS A 171 -14.74 0.39 11.81
N TYR A 172 -13.53 0.84 12.06
CA TYR A 172 -12.82 0.53 13.30
C TYR A 172 -13.37 1.33 14.49
N PHE A 173 -13.85 2.55 14.27
CA PHE A 173 -14.49 3.35 15.31
C PHE A 173 -15.86 2.79 15.71
N SER A 174 -16.71 2.40 14.75
CA SER A 174 -17.94 1.66 15.05
C SER A 174 -17.65 0.28 15.67
N GLY A 175 -16.61 -0.39 15.17
CA GLY A 175 -16.16 -1.70 15.67
C GLY A 175 -15.82 -1.69 17.15
N TYR A 176 -15.26 -0.60 17.67
CA TYR A 176 -14.98 -0.42 19.09
C TYR A 176 -16.25 -0.63 19.93
N TYR A 177 -17.33 0.13 19.66
CA TYR A 177 -18.58 0.01 20.42
C TYR A 177 -19.20 -1.38 20.31
N ARG A 178 -19.12 -2.03 19.14
CA ARG A 178 -19.61 -3.40 18.96
C ARG A 178 -18.87 -4.41 19.82
N ILE A 179 -17.55 -4.27 19.97
CA ILE A 179 -16.74 -5.22 20.75
C ILE A 179 -16.85 -4.95 22.25
N VAL A 180 -16.76 -3.69 22.68
CA VAL A 180 -16.75 -3.34 24.11
C VAL A 180 -18.15 -3.40 24.73
N LYS A 181 -19.21 -3.51 23.91
CA LYS A 181 -20.62 -3.47 24.32
C LYS A 181 -20.96 -4.28 25.56
N ASN A 182 -20.66 -5.58 25.54
CA ASN A 182 -21.09 -6.48 26.61
C ASN A 182 -20.28 -6.27 27.89
N GLN A 183 -18.98 -5.98 27.75
CA GLN A 183 -18.07 -5.84 28.89
C GLN A 183 -18.29 -4.51 29.63
N TYR A 184 -18.51 -3.43 28.88
CA TYR A 184 -18.63 -2.08 29.43
C TYR A 184 -20.08 -1.57 29.47
N ARG A 185 -21.08 -2.38 29.11
CA ARG A 185 -22.52 -2.04 29.13
C ARG A 185 -22.92 -0.85 28.26
N ILE A 186 -22.25 -0.69 27.11
CA ILE A 186 -22.60 0.28 26.09
C ILE A 186 -24.04 0.04 25.62
N ASN A 187 -24.85 1.09 25.58
CA ASN A 187 -26.26 1.01 25.19
C ASN A 187 -26.56 1.69 23.85
N ILE A 188 -25.60 2.41 23.26
CA ILE A 188 -25.68 2.96 21.90
C ILE A 188 -24.36 2.80 21.14
N ASN A 189 -24.44 2.58 19.83
CA ASN A 189 -23.31 2.79 18.92
C ASN A 189 -23.49 4.14 18.23
N PRO A 190 -22.94 5.24 18.78
CA PRO A 190 -23.20 6.59 18.26
C PRO A 190 -22.64 6.77 16.85
N VAL A 191 -21.65 5.96 16.47
CA VAL A 191 -21.07 5.97 15.13
C VAL A 191 -22.04 5.39 14.11
N GLU A 192 -22.63 4.21 14.36
CA GLU A 192 -23.60 3.62 13.42
C GLU A 192 -24.81 4.54 13.20
N GLU A 193 -25.33 5.16 14.27
CA GLU A 193 -26.44 6.10 14.21
C GLU A 193 -26.06 7.41 13.49
N ALA A 194 -24.82 7.89 13.68
CA ALA A 194 -24.31 9.03 12.93
C ALA A 194 -24.19 8.71 11.44
N LEU A 195 -23.68 7.52 11.08
CA LEU A 195 -23.48 7.07 9.71
C LEU A 195 -24.78 7.01 8.89
N ASP A 196 -25.94 6.83 9.51
CA ASP A 196 -27.25 6.83 8.82
C ASP A 196 -27.55 8.18 8.14
N GLU A 197 -27.02 9.29 8.66
CA GLU A 197 -27.18 10.63 8.07
C GLU A 197 -26.08 10.98 7.06
N PHE A 198 -24.92 10.32 7.15
CA PHE A 198 -23.90 10.46 6.14
C PHE A 198 -24.28 9.59 4.94
N GLN A 199 -24.70 10.24 3.86
CA GLN A 199 -24.56 9.67 2.53
C GLN A 199 -23.06 9.64 2.20
N PHE A 200 -22.28 8.81 2.89
CA PHE A 200 -21.06 8.28 2.31
C PHE A 200 -21.52 7.61 1.03
N ARG A 201 -21.48 8.37 -0.07
CA ARG A 201 -21.49 7.76 -1.38
C ARG A 201 -20.43 6.70 -1.24
N ARG A 202 -20.81 5.45 -1.50
CA ARG A 202 -19.87 4.39 -1.81
C ARG A 202 -19.20 4.74 -3.15
N SER A 203 -18.64 5.95 -3.26
CA SER A 203 -17.80 6.40 -4.35
C SER A 203 -16.40 6.00 -3.98
N ARG A 204 -16.18 4.70 -4.08
CA ARG A 204 -15.20 4.22 -5.03
C ARG A 204 -15.70 2.87 -5.50
N GLY A 205 -16.14 2.84 -6.75
CA GLY A 205 -15.95 1.62 -7.53
C GLY A 205 -14.47 1.23 -7.45
N ASP A 206 -14.15 0.00 -7.82
CA ASP A 206 -12.75 -0.41 -7.98
C ASP A 206 -11.95 0.73 -8.67
N PRO A 207 -10.72 1.07 -8.20
CA PRO A 207 -9.94 2.16 -8.77
C PRO A 207 -9.91 2.07 -10.30
N SER A 208 -10.16 3.17 -11.01
CA SER A 208 -10.14 3.14 -12.48
C SER A 208 -8.83 2.52 -12.97
N PRO A 209 -8.89 1.52 -13.87
CA PRO A 209 -7.68 0.94 -14.42
C PRO A 209 -6.93 2.00 -15.23
N VAL A 210 -5.60 1.91 -15.26
CA VAL A 210 -4.84 2.62 -16.29
C VAL A 210 -5.21 2.06 -17.67
N THR A 211 -5.23 2.89 -18.69
CA THR A 211 -5.51 2.45 -20.07
C THR A 211 -4.23 2.03 -20.78
N GLU A 212 -4.36 1.26 -21.87
CA GLU A 212 -3.22 0.88 -22.71
C GLU A 212 -2.50 2.11 -23.29
N ALA A 213 -3.23 3.14 -23.69
CA ALA A 213 -2.66 4.40 -24.17
C ALA A 213 -1.80 5.07 -23.08
N GLN A 214 -2.30 5.13 -21.85
CA GLN A 214 -1.56 5.69 -20.72
C GLN A 214 -0.30 4.88 -20.40
N ILE A 215 -0.34 3.55 -20.53
CA ILE A 215 0.83 2.69 -20.37
C ILE A 215 1.88 3.00 -21.42
N ARG A 216 1.47 3.13 -22.68
CA ARG A 216 2.36 3.48 -23.79
C ARG A 216 2.97 4.86 -23.58
N ASP A 217 2.19 5.84 -23.14
CA ASP A 217 2.68 7.18 -22.80
C ASP A 217 3.73 7.12 -21.69
N LEU A 218 3.46 6.43 -20.58
CA LEU A 218 4.42 6.24 -19.49
C LEU A 218 5.71 5.57 -19.97
N TRP A 219 5.59 4.54 -20.81
CA TRP A 219 6.74 3.81 -21.34
C TRP A 219 7.59 4.65 -22.30
N HIS A 220 6.95 5.37 -23.23
CA HIS A 220 7.65 6.26 -24.17
C HIS A 220 8.31 7.43 -23.44
N THR A 221 7.63 8.02 -22.45
CA THR A 221 8.23 9.05 -21.60
C THR A 221 9.45 8.50 -20.88
N LEU A 222 9.35 7.29 -20.30
CA LEU A 222 10.46 6.66 -19.58
C LEU A 222 11.71 6.48 -20.46
N ASP A 223 11.53 6.14 -21.73
CA ASP A 223 12.62 6.05 -22.72
C ASP A 223 13.17 7.41 -23.15
N ALA A 224 12.31 8.41 -23.28
CA ALA A 224 12.68 9.76 -23.75
C ALA A 224 13.33 10.65 -22.68
N LEU A 225 13.27 10.30 -21.40
CA LEU A 225 13.85 11.11 -20.32
C LEU A 225 15.35 11.38 -20.54
N GLU A 226 15.76 12.63 -20.45
CA GLU A 226 17.17 13.04 -20.46
C GLU A 226 17.77 13.15 -19.05
N GLU A 227 16.92 13.39 -18.06
CA GLU A 227 17.28 13.51 -16.64
C GLU A 227 16.35 12.66 -15.77
N CYS A 228 16.82 12.23 -14.60
CA CYS A 228 15.99 11.49 -13.67
C CYS A 228 15.02 12.45 -12.96
N PRO A 229 13.69 12.22 -13.01
CA PRO A 229 12.73 13.08 -12.34
C PRO A 229 12.81 12.97 -10.80
N VAL A 230 13.42 11.89 -10.29
CA VAL A 230 13.62 11.68 -8.86
C VAL A 230 15.04 12.05 -8.45
N ARG A 231 15.17 13.05 -7.57
CA ARG A 231 16.47 13.53 -7.09
C ARG A 231 17.27 12.43 -6.38
N GLY A 232 18.57 12.42 -6.63
CA GLY A 232 19.52 11.51 -5.97
C GLY A 232 19.61 10.12 -6.62
N TYR A 233 18.95 9.91 -7.76
CA TYR A 233 19.01 8.67 -8.52
C TYR A 233 19.72 8.86 -9.85
N ASP A 234 20.51 7.85 -10.22
CA ASP A 234 21.04 7.73 -11.58
C ASP A 234 19.90 7.36 -12.55
N LEU A 235 19.85 8.04 -13.69
CA LEU A 235 18.78 7.86 -14.67
C LEU A 235 18.75 6.45 -15.26
N LYS A 236 19.91 5.88 -15.61
CA LYS A 236 19.94 4.54 -16.23
C LYS A 236 19.41 3.48 -15.26
N GLN A 237 19.88 3.54 -14.01
CA GLN A 237 19.46 2.61 -12.97
C GLN A 237 17.97 2.79 -12.62
N TRP A 238 17.53 4.03 -12.43
CA TRP A 238 16.12 4.32 -12.13
C TRP A 238 15.20 3.90 -13.29
N ARG A 239 15.61 4.14 -14.53
CA ARG A 239 14.87 3.72 -15.73
C ARG A 239 14.72 2.21 -15.78
N LEU A 240 15.78 1.44 -15.54
CA LEU A 240 15.71 -0.02 -15.46
C LEU A 240 14.69 -0.47 -14.41
N TRP A 241 14.76 0.10 -13.21
CA TRP A 241 13.83 -0.24 -12.12
C TRP A 241 12.38 0.14 -12.44
N MET A 242 12.14 1.25 -13.11
CA MET A 242 10.80 1.63 -13.56
C MET A 242 10.28 0.72 -14.66
N LYS A 243 11.13 0.32 -15.62
CA LYS A 243 10.74 -0.63 -16.68
C LYS A 243 10.33 -1.98 -16.10
N VAL A 244 11.15 -2.55 -15.20
CA VAL A 244 10.81 -3.82 -14.56
C VAL A 244 9.57 -3.70 -13.68
N LEU A 245 9.40 -2.58 -12.95
CA LEU A 245 8.21 -2.34 -12.14
C LEU A 245 6.93 -2.31 -12.99
N LEU A 246 6.93 -1.56 -14.10
CA LEU A 246 5.79 -1.48 -15.02
C LEU A 246 5.45 -2.86 -15.60
N ILE A 247 6.46 -3.56 -16.14
CA ILE A 247 6.29 -4.92 -16.70
C ILE A 247 5.74 -5.86 -15.63
N PHE A 248 6.33 -5.87 -14.44
CA PHE A 248 5.88 -6.76 -13.36
C PHE A 248 4.43 -6.47 -12.95
N MET A 249 4.05 -5.19 -12.84
CA MET A 249 2.66 -4.82 -12.52
C MET A 249 1.65 -5.31 -13.57
N MET A 250 2.00 -5.19 -14.86
CA MET A 250 1.15 -5.64 -15.97
C MET A 250 1.21 -7.15 -16.20
N ALA A 251 2.28 -7.83 -15.77
CA ALA A 251 2.45 -9.26 -15.96
C ALA A 251 1.68 -10.09 -14.92
N VAL A 252 1.67 -9.65 -13.64
CA VAL A 252 1.14 -10.46 -12.53
C VAL A 252 0.14 -9.74 -11.63
N GLY A 253 -0.11 -8.45 -11.86
CA GLY A 253 -1.07 -7.64 -11.10
C GLY A 253 -0.85 -7.72 -9.58
N PRO A 254 0.36 -7.48 -9.05
CA PRO A 254 0.69 -7.68 -7.64
C PRO A 254 -0.01 -6.65 -6.75
N ARG A 255 -0.14 -6.94 -5.45
CA ARG A 255 -0.42 -5.90 -4.45
C ARG A 255 0.87 -5.14 -4.15
N SER A 256 0.76 -3.92 -3.62
CA SER A 256 1.96 -3.13 -3.29
C SER A 256 2.90 -3.84 -2.31
N ASN A 257 2.36 -4.49 -1.26
CA ASN A 257 3.17 -5.25 -0.31
C ASN A 257 3.76 -6.55 -0.92
N GLU A 258 3.17 -7.06 -2.02
CA GLU A 258 3.73 -8.21 -2.72
C GLU A 258 4.99 -7.80 -3.50
N ILE A 259 5.03 -6.58 -4.06
CA ILE A 259 6.22 -6.01 -4.71
C ILE A 259 7.36 -5.78 -3.71
N GLU A 260 7.05 -5.28 -2.52
CA GLU A 260 8.07 -5.02 -1.50
C GLU A 260 8.75 -6.30 -1.01
N ARG A 261 7.98 -7.39 -0.88
CA ARG A 261 8.45 -8.63 -0.26
C ARG A 261 9.12 -9.57 -1.26
N ILE A 262 8.77 -9.49 -2.54
CA ILE A 262 9.18 -10.48 -3.53
C ILE A 262 10.69 -10.60 -3.64
N ASP A 263 11.16 -11.83 -3.65
CA ASP A 263 12.48 -12.22 -4.14
C ASP A 263 12.34 -12.74 -5.56
N VAL A 264 12.90 -12.03 -6.54
CA VAL A 264 12.74 -12.37 -7.95
C VAL A 264 13.57 -13.57 -8.38
N THR A 265 14.65 -13.90 -7.69
CA THR A 265 15.48 -15.06 -8.04
C THR A 265 14.87 -16.35 -7.47
N GLU A 266 14.16 -16.25 -6.34
CA GLU A 266 13.50 -17.41 -5.74
C GLU A 266 12.06 -17.60 -6.21
N GLN A 267 11.32 -16.50 -6.46
CA GLN A 267 9.85 -16.57 -6.60
C GLN A 267 9.32 -16.50 -8.03
N LEU A 268 10.15 -16.10 -9.01
CA LEU A 268 9.81 -16.15 -10.43
C LEU A 268 10.34 -17.44 -11.02
N GLU A 269 9.47 -18.11 -11.77
CA GLU A 269 9.81 -19.33 -12.49
C GLU A 269 9.53 -19.12 -13.96
N PHE A 270 10.45 -19.59 -14.81
CA PHE A 270 10.44 -19.39 -16.25
C PHE A 270 10.39 -20.73 -17.02
N GLY A 271 10.46 -20.69 -18.35
CA GLY A 271 10.31 -21.86 -19.24
C GLY A 271 8.91 -21.97 -19.84
N ASP A 272 8.42 -23.20 -20.09
CA ASP A 272 7.14 -23.43 -20.80
C ASP A 272 5.87 -23.01 -20.03
N ASP A 273 6.01 -22.60 -18.79
CA ASP A 273 4.91 -22.27 -17.88
C ASP A 273 5.41 -21.27 -16.83
N PRO A 274 5.69 -20.02 -17.22
CA PRO A 274 6.21 -19.00 -16.34
C PRO A 274 5.14 -18.54 -15.35
N TYR A 275 5.52 -18.46 -14.08
CA TYR A 275 4.65 -18.05 -13.00
C TYR A 275 5.43 -17.37 -11.87
N VAL A 276 4.70 -16.63 -11.04
CA VAL A 276 5.17 -16.15 -9.75
C VAL A 276 4.50 -16.93 -8.64
N HIS A 277 5.24 -17.32 -7.62
CA HIS A 277 4.67 -17.89 -6.40
C HIS A 277 4.81 -16.89 -5.24
N PHE A 278 3.68 -16.44 -4.69
CA PHE A 278 3.69 -15.54 -3.53
C PHE A 278 3.66 -16.35 -2.22
N VAL A 279 4.68 -16.19 -1.37
CA VAL A 279 4.81 -16.90 -0.08
C VAL A 279 3.74 -16.46 0.93
N GLU A 280 3.38 -15.18 0.96
CA GLU A 280 2.33 -14.63 1.83
C GLU A 280 1.32 -13.80 1.04
N ARG A 281 0.01 -13.99 1.30
CA ARG A 281 -1.06 -13.18 0.71
C ARG A 281 -2.16 -12.85 1.71
N LYS A 282 -2.60 -11.59 1.69
CA LYS A 282 -3.53 -10.95 2.65
C LYS A 282 -4.88 -11.65 2.87
N ASN A 283 -5.27 -12.65 2.07
CA ASN A 283 -6.55 -13.37 2.18
C ASN A 283 -6.45 -14.86 1.84
N LEU A 284 -5.26 -15.46 1.86
CA LEU A 284 -5.08 -16.90 1.68
C LEU A 284 -4.98 -17.55 3.05
N ARG A 285 -5.74 -18.63 3.28
CA ARG A 285 -5.54 -19.42 4.50
C ARG A 285 -4.21 -20.19 4.39
N LEU A 286 -3.55 -20.42 5.54
CA LEU A 286 -2.26 -21.14 5.61
C LEU A 286 -2.28 -22.52 4.94
N ASP A 287 -3.45 -23.15 4.84
CA ASP A 287 -3.68 -24.46 4.24
C ASP A 287 -4.00 -24.43 2.72
N GLU A 288 -4.22 -23.25 2.13
CA GLU A 288 -4.55 -23.11 0.70
C GLU A 288 -3.32 -23.03 -0.21
N GLY A 289 -2.12 -23.04 0.37
CA GLY A 289 -0.84 -23.06 -0.32
C GLY A 289 -0.53 -21.79 -1.15
N PRO A 290 0.74 -21.60 -1.58
CA PRO A 290 1.09 -20.45 -2.42
C PRO A 290 0.39 -20.58 -3.79
N GLN A 291 -0.46 -19.61 -4.12
CA GLN A 291 -1.07 -19.55 -5.46
C GLN A 291 0.00 -19.18 -6.48
N LYS A 292 0.20 -20.08 -7.47
CA LYS A 292 1.01 -19.82 -8.66
C LYS A 292 0.23 -18.93 -9.61
N ILE A 293 0.72 -17.72 -9.83
CA ILE A 293 0.09 -16.74 -10.71
C ILE A 293 0.83 -16.75 -12.04
N PRO A 294 0.16 -16.97 -13.17
CA PRO A 294 0.82 -16.90 -14.47
C PRO A 294 1.46 -15.54 -14.71
N ILE A 295 2.66 -15.55 -15.30
CA ILE A 295 3.26 -14.34 -15.90
C ILE A 295 2.60 -14.16 -17.27
N MET A 296 1.71 -13.18 -17.38
CA MET A 296 0.85 -13.00 -18.56
C MET A 296 1.58 -12.35 -19.74
N MET A 297 2.56 -11.50 -19.47
CA MET A 297 3.39 -10.83 -20.48
C MET A 297 4.81 -10.60 -19.96
N GLY A 298 5.74 -10.27 -20.86
CA GLY A 298 7.10 -9.83 -20.48
C GLY A 298 7.98 -10.88 -19.80
N ALA A 299 7.67 -12.17 -19.96
CA ALA A 299 8.41 -13.25 -19.30
C ALA A 299 9.92 -13.22 -19.63
N SER A 300 10.30 -13.09 -20.90
CA SER A 300 11.73 -13.04 -21.30
C SER A 300 12.46 -11.83 -20.72
N PHE A 301 11.77 -10.70 -20.55
CA PHE A 301 12.37 -9.49 -19.95
C PHE A 301 12.59 -9.70 -18.45
N LEU A 302 11.60 -10.25 -17.76
CA LEU A 302 11.73 -10.57 -16.34
C LEU A 302 12.82 -11.62 -16.10
N GLU A 303 12.96 -12.61 -16.99
CA GLU A 303 14.03 -13.61 -16.95
C GLU A 303 15.40 -12.96 -17.12
N ALA A 304 15.58 -12.10 -18.15
CA ALA A 304 16.83 -11.36 -18.34
C ALA A 304 17.15 -10.43 -17.16
N TYR A 305 16.13 -9.86 -16.51
CA TYR A 305 16.33 -9.06 -15.29
C TYR A 305 16.78 -9.91 -14.10
N VAL A 306 16.25 -11.11 -13.94
CA VAL A 306 16.70 -12.07 -12.92
C VAL A 306 18.16 -12.46 -13.17
N ASP A 307 18.50 -12.82 -14.42
CA ASP A 307 19.87 -13.13 -14.84
C ASP A 307 20.83 -11.96 -14.51
N TYR A 308 20.40 -10.72 -14.78
CA TYR A 308 21.15 -9.52 -14.43
C TYR A 308 21.35 -9.35 -12.92
N ILE A 309 20.30 -9.52 -12.11
CA ILE A 309 20.39 -9.41 -10.65
C ILE A 309 21.36 -10.44 -10.08
N GLU A 310 21.31 -11.69 -10.54
CA GLU A 310 22.24 -12.74 -10.11
C GLU A 310 23.69 -12.39 -10.49
N ALA A 311 23.91 -11.95 -11.73
CA ALA A 311 25.23 -11.63 -12.24
C ALA A 311 25.89 -10.45 -11.50
N ILE A 312 25.12 -9.45 -11.07
CA ILE A 312 25.65 -8.33 -10.26
C ILE A 312 25.72 -8.64 -8.76
N GLY A 313 25.30 -9.83 -8.32
CA GLY A 313 25.22 -10.20 -6.90
C GLY A 313 24.19 -9.35 -6.13
N GLY A 314 23.08 -9.00 -6.77
CA GLY A 314 21.99 -8.23 -6.17
C GLY A 314 21.25 -9.01 -5.07
N ASN A 315 20.48 -8.29 -4.26
CA ASN A 315 19.78 -8.86 -3.09
C ASN A 315 18.45 -9.57 -3.41
N GLY A 316 18.24 -9.98 -4.66
CA GLY A 316 17.02 -10.65 -5.12
C GLY A 316 15.77 -9.76 -5.19
N LYS A 317 15.81 -8.47 -4.85
CA LYS A 317 14.59 -7.63 -4.84
C LYS A 317 14.24 -7.04 -6.20
N LEU A 318 12.94 -6.95 -6.49
CA LEU A 318 12.43 -6.35 -7.73
C LEU A 318 12.96 -4.92 -7.93
N VAL A 319 12.90 -4.09 -6.88
CA VAL A 319 13.42 -2.73 -6.88
C VAL A 319 14.26 -2.51 -5.61
N PRO A 320 15.57 -2.82 -5.65
CA PRO A 320 16.41 -2.93 -4.46
C PRO A 320 16.70 -1.59 -3.79
N SER A 321 16.70 -1.56 -2.45
CA SER A 321 17.09 -0.42 -1.63
C SER A 321 17.96 -0.87 -0.44
N PRO A 322 19.21 -0.39 -0.31
CA PRO A 322 20.06 -0.73 0.83
C PRO A 322 19.63 -0.02 2.13
N GLN A 323 18.74 0.96 2.05
CA GLN A 323 18.23 1.73 3.19
C GLN A 323 16.92 1.17 3.76
N SER A 324 16.37 0.13 3.14
CA SER A 324 15.12 -0.50 3.56
C SER A 324 15.40 -1.80 4.28
N ASP A 325 14.71 -2.07 5.38
CA ASP A 325 14.82 -3.32 6.14
C ASP A 325 14.44 -4.54 5.29
N SER A 326 13.49 -4.38 4.34
CA SER A 326 13.11 -5.43 3.40
C SER A 326 14.15 -5.64 2.29
N GLY A 327 15.13 -4.74 2.16
CA GLY A 327 16.03 -4.67 1.01
C GLY A 327 15.36 -4.17 -0.28
N CYS A 328 14.05 -3.88 -0.27
CA CYS A 328 13.27 -3.39 -1.40
C CYS A 328 12.75 -1.98 -1.10
N ARG A 329 12.51 -1.17 -2.15
CA ARG A 329 11.82 0.12 -1.98
C ARG A 329 10.39 -0.10 -1.49
N THR A 330 9.96 0.75 -0.57
CA THR A 330 8.63 0.66 0.02
C THR A 330 7.53 0.95 -1.01
N PRO A 331 6.30 0.45 -0.80
CA PRO A 331 5.14 0.81 -1.61
C PRO A 331 4.93 2.31 -1.81
N SER A 332 5.17 3.11 -0.77
CA SER A 332 5.03 4.57 -0.83
C SER A 332 6.08 5.17 -1.77
N THR A 333 7.34 4.76 -1.65
CA THR A 333 8.40 5.21 -2.56
C THR A 333 8.10 4.87 -4.02
N LEU A 334 7.61 3.65 -4.28
CA LEU A 334 7.28 3.21 -5.63
C LEU A 334 6.07 3.97 -6.22
N ASN A 335 5.03 4.21 -5.43
CA ASN A 335 3.91 5.04 -5.89
C ASN A 335 4.34 6.49 -6.16
N ASN A 336 5.24 7.06 -5.35
CA ASN A 336 5.80 8.38 -5.63
C ASN A 336 6.60 8.40 -6.95
N TRP A 337 7.34 7.34 -7.27
CA TRP A 337 8.04 7.24 -8.55
C TRP A 337 7.09 7.15 -9.74
N ILE A 338 6.00 6.39 -9.59
CA ILE A 338 4.94 6.33 -10.61
C ILE A 338 4.31 7.71 -10.78
N GLU A 339 4.05 8.43 -9.69
CA GLU A 339 3.55 9.80 -9.73
C GLU A 339 4.50 10.73 -10.49
N GLU A 340 5.80 10.72 -10.17
CA GLU A 340 6.79 11.56 -10.87
C GLU A 340 6.87 11.22 -12.37
N LEU A 341 6.88 9.94 -12.74
CA LEU A 341 6.82 9.54 -14.15
C LEU A 341 5.51 10.00 -14.81
N SER A 342 4.39 9.92 -14.09
CA SER A 342 3.08 10.33 -14.60
C SER A 342 2.98 11.85 -14.79
N LYS A 343 3.68 12.65 -13.97
CA LYS A 343 3.82 14.10 -14.18
C LYS A 343 4.53 14.40 -15.49
N GLU A 344 5.66 13.73 -15.73
CA GLU A 344 6.43 13.88 -16.98
C GLU A 344 5.63 13.40 -18.20
N ALA A 345 4.83 12.34 -18.06
CA ALA A 345 4.02 11.79 -19.14
C ALA A 345 2.69 12.53 -19.35
N GLY A 346 2.29 13.42 -18.43
CA GLY A 346 0.96 14.04 -18.45
C GLY A 346 -0.19 13.06 -18.21
N VAL A 347 0.07 11.92 -17.59
CA VAL A 347 -0.89 10.83 -17.38
C VAL A 347 -1.66 11.00 -16.06
N ARG A 348 -2.98 10.87 -16.13
CA ARG A 348 -3.91 10.88 -14.98
C ARG A 348 -5.01 9.86 -15.19
N VAL A 349 -5.50 9.24 -14.12
CA VAL A 349 -6.70 8.40 -14.17
C VAL A 349 -7.97 9.26 -14.16
N ASP A 350 -9.14 8.64 -14.36
CA ASP A 350 -10.43 9.34 -14.58
C ASP A 350 -10.81 10.34 -13.48
N ASP A 351 -10.40 10.08 -12.23
CA ASP A 351 -10.67 10.97 -11.09
C ASP A 351 -9.67 12.15 -10.99
N GLY A 352 -8.77 12.29 -11.97
CA GLY A 352 -7.73 13.32 -12.03
C GLY A 352 -6.49 13.04 -11.18
N SER A 353 -6.49 11.98 -10.38
CA SER A 353 -5.31 11.56 -9.61
C SER A 353 -4.26 10.91 -10.50
N PHE A 354 -3.05 10.77 -9.95
CA PHE A 354 -1.97 10.03 -10.61
C PHE A 354 -2.17 8.52 -10.43
N PRO A 355 -1.81 7.71 -11.45
CA PRO A 355 -1.83 6.26 -11.32
C PRO A 355 -1.01 5.75 -10.11
N THR A 356 -1.50 4.68 -9.50
CA THR A 356 -0.80 3.94 -8.43
C THR A 356 -0.69 2.47 -8.82
N ILE A 357 0.12 1.69 -8.08
CA ILE A 357 0.21 0.23 -8.22
C ILE A 357 -1.19 -0.42 -8.27
N GLN A 358 -2.15 0.12 -7.50
CA GLN A 358 -3.51 -0.43 -7.45
C GLN A 358 -4.28 -0.23 -8.77
N ASN A 359 -4.04 0.86 -9.51
CA ASN A 359 -4.67 1.10 -10.83
C ASN A 359 -4.13 0.11 -11.87
N PHE A 360 -2.82 -0.17 -11.88
CA PHE A 360 -2.23 -1.22 -12.72
C PHE A 360 -2.75 -2.61 -12.35
N ARG A 361 -2.87 -2.90 -11.05
CA ARG A 361 -3.49 -4.14 -10.58
C ARG A 361 -4.93 -4.28 -11.08
N GLN A 362 -5.70 -3.19 -11.15
CA GLN A 362 -7.06 -3.24 -11.67
C GLN A 362 -7.09 -3.54 -13.16
N LEU A 363 -6.19 -2.95 -13.97
CA LEU A 363 -6.05 -3.31 -15.38
C LEU A 363 -5.78 -4.82 -15.51
N TRP A 364 -4.76 -5.34 -14.83
CA TRP A 364 -4.42 -6.77 -14.88
C TRP A 364 -5.60 -7.66 -14.52
N LYS A 365 -6.35 -7.31 -13.46
CA LYS A 365 -7.54 -8.07 -13.06
C LYS A 365 -8.60 -8.09 -14.14
N ASN A 366 -8.83 -6.97 -14.82
CA ASN A 366 -9.85 -6.89 -15.86
C ASN A 366 -9.47 -7.81 -17.03
N LEU A 367 -8.25 -7.69 -17.54
CA LEU A 367 -7.76 -8.53 -18.64
C LEU A 367 -7.68 -10.02 -18.25
N TYR A 368 -7.22 -10.32 -17.05
CA TYR A 368 -7.14 -11.70 -16.56
C TYR A 368 -8.53 -12.33 -16.35
N LYS A 369 -9.54 -11.53 -15.99
CA LYS A 369 -10.93 -12.02 -15.89
C LYS A 369 -11.49 -12.43 -17.25
N GLU A 370 -11.19 -11.69 -18.31
CA GLU A 370 -11.59 -12.06 -19.68
C GLU A 370 -11.00 -13.41 -20.06
N ALA A 371 -9.69 -13.60 -19.87
CA ALA A 371 -9.02 -14.88 -20.12
C ALA A 371 -9.58 -16.05 -19.28
N LEU A 372 -9.94 -15.79 -18.02
CA LEU A 372 -10.57 -16.78 -17.15
C LEU A 372 -11.99 -17.13 -17.59
N GLN A 373 -12.76 -16.14 -18.07
CA GLN A 373 -14.11 -16.36 -18.55
C GLN A 373 -14.08 -17.26 -19.79
N GLU A 374 -13.23 -16.96 -20.77
CA GLU A 374 -13.10 -17.79 -21.96
C GLU A 374 -12.64 -19.21 -21.62
N ASN A 375 -11.68 -19.37 -20.71
CA ASN A 375 -11.26 -20.70 -20.25
C ASN A 375 -12.43 -21.51 -19.67
N ARG A 376 -13.29 -20.87 -18.86
CA ARG A 376 -14.47 -21.52 -18.29
C ARG A 376 -15.49 -21.91 -19.35
N GLU A 377 -15.70 -21.05 -20.34
CA GLU A 377 -16.59 -21.34 -21.47
C GLU A 377 -16.11 -22.55 -22.28
N GLN A 378 -14.80 -22.64 -22.56
CA GLN A 378 -14.20 -23.79 -23.25
C GLN A 378 -14.29 -25.08 -22.43
N ILE A 379 -14.00 -25.04 -21.12
CA ILE A 379 -14.16 -26.21 -20.23
C ILE A 379 -15.61 -26.68 -20.22
N LYS A 380 -16.56 -25.74 -20.08
CA LYS A 380 -17.99 -26.04 -20.08
C LYS A 380 -18.44 -26.70 -21.39
N PHE A 381 -17.99 -26.20 -22.54
CA PHE A 381 -18.28 -26.80 -23.84
C PHE A 381 -17.82 -28.27 -23.90
N VAL A 382 -16.59 -28.56 -23.46
CA VAL A 382 -16.05 -29.93 -23.42
C VAL A 382 -16.86 -30.85 -22.50
N SER A 383 -17.27 -30.37 -21.32
CA SER A 383 -18.12 -31.13 -20.41
C SER A 383 -19.52 -31.41 -20.98
N GLU A 384 -20.11 -30.45 -21.70
CA GLU A 384 -21.41 -30.62 -22.37
C GLU A 384 -21.34 -31.68 -23.49
N GLU A 385 -20.27 -31.68 -24.31
CA GLU A 385 -20.04 -32.70 -25.34
C GLU A 385 -19.76 -34.10 -24.76
N ALA A 386 -19.11 -34.18 -23.60
CA ALA A 386 -18.85 -35.43 -22.89
C ALA A 386 -20.09 -36.03 -22.19
N GLY A 387 -21.21 -35.30 -22.16
CA GLY A 387 -22.47 -35.77 -21.55
C GLY A 387 -22.47 -35.80 -20.02
N THR A 388 -21.54 -35.09 -19.37
CA THR A 388 -21.48 -34.97 -17.90
C THR A 388 -22.37 -33.82 -17.42
N LYS A 389 -23.22 -34.09 -16.41
CA LYS A 389 -24.24 -33.15 -15.92
C LYS A 389 -23.73 -32.09 -14.91
N THR A 390 -22.43 -32.03 -14.63
CA THR A 390 -21.90 -31.18 -13.54
C THR A 390 -20.55 -30.56 -13.94
N PRO A 391 -20.54 -29.33 -14.52
CA PRO A 391 -19.33 -28.64 -14.95
C PRO A 391 -18.29 -28.42 -13.83
N GLU A 392 -18.74 -28.26 -12.59
CA GLU A 392 -17.90 -27.96 -11.41
C GLU A 392 -17.03 -29.16 -10.95
N VAL A 393 -17.45 -30.39 -11.27
CA VAL A 393 -16.70 -31.62 -10.94
C VAL A 393 -15.61 -31.89 -11.98
N ASP A 394 -15.79 -31.42 -13.21
CA ASP A 394 -14.84 -31.58 -14.30
C ASP A 394 -13.71 -30.53 -14.26
N GLU A 395 -13.96 -29.29 -13.81
CA GLU A 395 -12.91 -28.26 -13.62
C GLU A 395 -11.74 -28.75 -12.75
N LYS A 396 -12.00 -29.57 -11.72
CA LYS A 396 -10.96 -30.17 -10.85
C LYS A 396 -10.29 -31.41 -11.43
N ASN A 397 -10.93 -32.08 -12.40
CA ASN A 397 -10.51 -33.40 -12.90
C ASN A 397 -9.91 -33.36 -14.31
N TYR A 398 -10.22 -32.36 -15.15
CA TYR A 398 -9.84 -32.35 -16.56
C TYR A 398 -8.44 -31.80 -16.85
N LEU A 399 -7.93 -30.89 -16.03
CA LEU A 399 -6.63 -30.24 -16.28
C LEU A 399 -5.79 -30.21 -15.01
N SER A 400 -4.52 -30.63 -15.12
CA SER A 400 -3.54 -30.33 -14.08
C SER A 400 -3.42 -28.81 -13.91
N ALA A 401 -3.12 -28.32 -12.71
CA ALA A 401 -2.97 -26.88 -12.43
C ALA A 401 -1.97 -26.19 -13.39
N LYS A 402 -0.92 -26.92 -13.81
CA LYS A 402 0.06 -26.49 -14.83
C LYS A 402 -0.60 -26.33 -16.20
N ARG A 403 -1.35 -27.34 -16.66
CA ARG A 403 -2.02 -27.28 -17.98
C ARG A 403 -3.09 -26.19 -18.03
N ASN A 404 -3.88 -26.03 -16.98
CA ASN A 404 -4.88 -24.97 -16.88
C ASN A 404 -4.25 -23.58 -16.91
N ARG A 405 -3.14 -23.37 -16.18
CA ARG A 405 -2.44 -22.08 -16.17
C ARG A 405 -1.84 -21.74 -17.54
N ARG A 406 -1.26 -22.73 -18.22
CA ARG A 406 -0.77 -22.56 -19.59
C ARG A 406 -1.91 -22.15 -20.54
N HIS A 407 -3.04 -22.86 -20.47
CA HIS A 407 -4.22 -22.56 -21.31
C HIS A 407 -4.74 -21.13 -21.07
N ILE A 408 -4.86 -20.71 -19.80
CA ILE A 408 -5.26 -19.33 -19.47
C ILE A 408 -4.27 -18.30 -20.04
N ARG A 409 -2.97 -18.59 -20.05
CA ARG A 409 -1.98 -17.70 -20.68
C ARG A 409 -2.15 -17.64 -22.18
N GLU A 410 -2.40 -18.77 -22.84
CA GLU A 410 -2.64 -18.84 -24.29
C GLU A 410 -3.86 -17.99 -24.67
N LEU A 411 -4.98 -18.11 -23.95
CA LEU A 411 -6.15 -17.26 -24.14
C LEU A 411 -5.89 -15.79 -23.78
N GLY A 412 -5.05 -15.57 -22.76
CA GLY A 412 -4.66 -14.25 -22.30
C GLY A 412 -3.89 -13.42 -23.31
N ARG A 413 -3.19 -14.06 -24.26
CA ARG A 413 -2.37 -13.37 -25.27
C ARG A 413 -3.12 -12.28 -26.02
N GLN A 414 -4.34 -12.56 -26.45
CA GLN A 414 -5.19 -11.59 -27.15
C GLN A 414 -5.50 -10.32 -26.34
N TYR A 415 -5.35 -10.37 -25.02
CA TYR A 415 -5.60 -9.26 -24.11
C TYR A 415 -4.32 -8.60 -23.59
N PHE A 416 -3.20 -9.32 -23.58
CA PHE A 416 -1.95 -8.89 -22.94
C PHE A 416 -0.83 -8.54 -23.91
N ASP A 417 -0.77 -9.14 -25.10
CA ASP A 417 0.34 -8.96 -26.05
C ASP A 417 0.36 -7.54 -26.64
N ASP A 418 -0.81 -6.96 -26.86
CA ASP A 418 -0.97 -5.62 -27.45
C ASP A 418 -0.90 -4.48 -26.43
N ILE A 419 -0.68 -4.75 -25.14
CA ILE A 419 -0.58 -3.70 -24.12
C ILE A 419 0.68 -2.85 -24.38
N LEU A 420 1.81 -3.51 -24.62
CA LEU A 420 3.10 -2.87 -24.69
C LEU A 420 4.10 -3.68 -25.53
N GLU A 421 4.73 -3.02 -26.48
CA GLU A 421 5.86 -3.56 -27.23
C GLU A 421 7.14 -3.45 -26.40
N ILE A 422 7.52 -4.55 -25.75
CA ILE A 422 8.76 -4.64 -24.97
C ILE A 422 9.93 -4.81 -25.96
N GLY A 423 10.59 -3.70 -26.28
CA GLY A 423 11.76 -3.66 -27.15
C GLY A 423 13.03 -4.25 -26.54
N ASP A 424 14.17 -3.68 -26.93
CA ASP A 424 15.49 -4.15 -26.50
C ASP A 424 15.72 -4.04 -24.98
N LEU A 425 16.65 -4.86 -24.47
CA LEU A 425 17.04 -4.76 -23.07
C LEU A 425 17.72 -3.40 -22.82
N PRO A 426 17.48 -2.79 -21.65
CA PRO A 426 18.24 -1.61 -21.24
C PRO A 426 19.75 -1.92 -21.22
N ASP A 427 20.58 -0.93 -21.57
CA ASP A 427 22.06 -1.06 -21.62
C ASP A 427 22.64 -1.83 -20.42
N LEU A 428 22.18 -1.51 -19.21
CA LEU A 428 22.67 -2.13 -17.98
C LEU A 428 22.48 -3.65 -17.95
N VAL A 429 21.40 -4.14 -18.55
CA VAL A 429 21.09 -5.56 -18.63
C VAL A 429 21.82 -6.20 -19.81
N SER A 430 21.82 -5.57 -20.98
CA SER A 430 22.48 -6.11 -22.19
C SER A 430 24.01 -6.12 -22.12
N GLU A 431 24.62 -5.33 -21.23
CA GLU A 431 26.05 -5.42 -20.91
C GLU A 431 26.45 -6.71 -20.18
N VAL A 432 25.47 -7.36 -19.53
CA VAL A 432 25.69 -8.50 -18.63
C VAL A 432 25.01 -9.77 -19.15
N VAL A 433 23.90 -9.61 -19.86
CA VAL A 433 23.05 -10.69 -20.41
C VAL A 433 23.09 -10.62 -21.94
N ASP A 434 23.16 -11.77 -22.60
CA ASP A 434 23.23 -11.84 -24.06
C ASP A 434 21.91 -11.37 -24.72
N GLN A 435 21.98 -10.25 -25.44
CA GLN A 435 20.85 -9.67 -26.17
C GLN A 435 20.32 -10.62 -27.26
N ASP A 436 21.18 -11.37 -27.94
CA ASP A 436 20.76 -12.32 -28.97
C ASP A 436 20.02 -13.51 -28.34
N GLU A 437 20.43 -13.91 -27.13
CA GLU A 437 19.71 -14.91 -26.34
C GLU A 437 18.32 -14.39 -25.92
N TYR A 438 18.22 -13.15 -25.44
CA TYR A 438 16.94 -12.50 -25.12
C TYR A 438 15.98 -12.43 -26.31
N ILE A 439 16.45 -11.96 -27.47
CA ILE A 439 15.64 -11.89 -28.70
C ILE A 439 15.21 -13.30 -29.12
N SER A 440 16.10 -14.29 -28.99
CA SER A 440 15.79 -15.69 -29.26
C SER A 440 14.71 -16.22 -28.32
N ARG A 441 14.75 -15.89 -27.02
CA ARG A 441 13.71 -16.25 -26.04
C ARG A 441 12.36 -15.61 -26.37
N GLN A 442 12.34 -14.31 -26.69
CA GLN A 442 11.13 -13.62 -27.17
C GLN A 442 10.55 -14.29 -28.42
N THR A 443 11.40 -14.61 -29.40
CA THR A 443 10.98 -15.26 -30.65
C THR A 443 10.56 -16.71 -30.45
N THR A 444 11.12 -17.42 -29.47
CA THR A 444 10.74 -18.81 -29.17
C THR A 444 9.38 -18.85 -28.48
N ILE A 445 9.16 -17.96 -27.50
CA ILE A 445 7.82 -17.72 -26.96
C ILE A 445 6.87 -17.37 -28.10
N SER A 446 7.35 -16.66 -29.13
CA SER A 446 6.55 -16.31 -30.30
C SER A 446 6.45 -17.39 -31.41
N LYS A 447 7.33 -18.39 -31.47
CA LYS A 447 7.28 -19.45 -32.50
C LYS A 447 6.39 -20.61 -32.11
N TYR A 448 6.19 -20.82 -30.81
CA TYR A 448 5.03 -21.56 -30.33
C TYR A 448 3.69 -20.88 -30.74
N ASP A 449 3.71 -19.67 -31.34
CA ASP A 449 2.53 -18.92 -31.82
C ASP A 449 2.06 -19.26 -33.25
N SER A 450 2.71 -20.15 -34.00
CA SER A 450 2.30 -20.42 -35.41
C SER A 450 1.99 -21.88 -35.76
N GLU A 451 2.13 -22.80 -34.82
CA GLU A 451 1.81 -24.24 -35.02
C GLU A 451 0.71 -24.79 -34.09
N ALA A 452 -0.17 -23.95 -33.55
CA ALA A 452 -1.37 -24.37 -32.82
C ALA A 452 -2.66 -23.97 -33.54
#